data_AF-A0A2H0WLY3-F1
#
_entry.id   AF-A0A2H0WLY3-F1
#
_cell.length_a   1.000
_cell.length_b   1.000
_cell.length_c   1.000
_cell.angle_alpha   90.00
_cell.angle_beta   90.00
_cell.angle_gamma   90.00
#
_symmetry.space_group_name_H-M   'P 1'
#
loop_
_entity.id
_entity.type
_entity.pdbx_description
1 polymer ?
#
loop_
_entity_poly.entity_id
_entity_poly.type
_entity_poly.pdbx_seq_one_letter_code
_entity_poly.pdbx_strand_id
1 'polypeptide(L)'
;MFTLDSFGQMLVINNLTHDISARHTPVVKRGTRVILKIKTDSDRHLNDIFKKYTNINDDSDYGFDKTEIRVKLYTSGGVHISRSQARRILKDLEKFKVILLDFENVPLVGQAFVDEIYRVFQNAHPDILIQEENMSEGVRFMVERAKNEARKK
;
A
#
# COMPACT_ATOMS: atom_id res chain seq x y z
N MET A 1 16.24 9.45 0.14
CA MET A 1 16.46 7.99 -0.09
C MET A 1 16.57 7.30 1.26
N PHE A 2 15.85 6.21 1.45
CA PHE A 2 15.91 5.38 2.65
C PHE A 2 16.17 3.93 2.25
N THR A 3 17.05 3.23 2.97
CA THR A 3 17.27 1.79 2.77
C THR A 3 17.35 1.05 4.10
N LEU A 4 16.71 -0.11 4.16
CA LEU A 4 16.77 -1.04 5.28
C LEU A 4 17.31 -2.37 4.76
N ASP A 5 18.43 -2.83 5.31
CA ASP A 5 19.13 -4.05 4.91
C ASP A 5 19.30 -4.98 6.11
N SER A 6 18.74 -6.18 6.03
CA SER A 6 18.69 -7.13 7.14
C SER A 6 18.55 -8.55 6.62
N PHE A 7 19.38 -9.48 7.11
CA PHE A 7 19.27 -10.94 6.85
C PHE A 7 19.03 -11.32 5.37
N GLY A 8 19.76 -10.71 4.44
CA GLY A 8 19.63 -11.03 3.00
C GLY A 8 18.41 -10.41 2.32
N GLN A 9 17.71 -9.49 3.01
CA GLN A 9 16.62 -8.66 2.47
C GLN A 9 17.03 -7.20 2.45
N MET A 10 16.61 -6.48 1.41
CA MET A 10 16.84 -5.05 1.28
C MET A 10 15.56 -4.36 0.81
N LEU A 11 15.06 -3.43 1.61
CA LEU A 11 14.04 -2.45 1.24
C LEU A 11 14.72 -1.16 0.81
N VAL A 12 14.33 -0.62 -0.34
CA VAL A 12 14.79 0.66 -0.88
C VAL A 12 13.58 1.54 -1.13
N ILE A 13 13.55 2.71 -0.50
CA ILE A 13 12.57 3.77 -0.73
C ILE A 13 13.30 4.94 -1.39
N ASN A 14 13.04 5.15 -2.67
CA ASN A 14 13.61 6.24 -3.45
C ASN A 14 12.55 7.29 -3.78
N ASN A 15 12.57 8.37 -3.00
CA ASN A 15 11.66 9.51 -3.13
C ASN A 15 11.95 10.42 -4.34
N LEU A 16 13.04 10.21 -5.07
CA LEU A 16 13.36 10.95 -6.30
C LEU A 16 12.74 10.27 -7.52
N THR A 17 12.80 8.94 -7.57
CA THR A 17 12.20 8.14 -8.64
C THR A 17 10.78 7.69 -8.33
N HIS A 18 10.25 8.04 -7.15
CA HIS A 18 8.97 7.57 -6.62
C HIS A 18 8.85 6.04 -6.58
N ASP A 19 9.97 5.35 -6.46
CA ASP A 19 10.01 3.87 -6.44
C ASP A 19 10.26 3.34 -5.02
N ILE A 20 9.60 2.22 -4.73
CA ILE A 20 9.80 1.43 -3.52
C ILE A 20 9.96 0.00 -3.97
N SER A 21 11.05 -0.65 -3.54
CA SER A 21 11.36 -2.03 -3.89
C SER A 21 11.86 -2.80 -2.68
N ALA A 22 11.44 -4.06 -2.58
CA ALA A 22 11.96 -5.04 -1.65
C ALA A 22 12.60 -6.18 -2.45
N ARG A 23 13.85 -6.52 -2.13
CA ARG A 23 14.62 -7.51 -2.89
C ARG A 23 15.54 -8.33 -2.00
N HIS A 24 15.84 -9.54 -2.46
CA HIS A 24 16.92 -10.32 -1.88
C HIS A 24 18.28 -9.72 -2.24
N THR A 25 19.19 -9.71 -1.27
CA THR A 25 20.60 -9.37 -1.47
C THR A 25 21.47 -10.58 -1.15
N PRO A 26 22.45 -10.92 -1.99
CA PRO A 26 23.35 -12.05 -1.76
C PRO A 26 24.24 -11.85 -0.52
N VAL A 27 24.41 -10.59 -0.08
CA VAL A 27 25.23 -10.26 1.08
C VAL A 27 24.37 -10.29 2.34
N VAL A 28 24.56 -11.32 3.17
CA VAL A 28 23.93 -11.38 4.50
C VAL A 28 24.77 -10.55 5.48
N LYS A 29 24.16 -9.48 6.02
CA LYS A 29 24.76 -8.65 7.07
C LYS A 29 24.49 -9.27 8.45
N ARG A 30 25.46 -9.18 9.37
CA ARG A 30 25.22 -9.47 10.79
C ARG A 30 24.53 -8.26 11.42
N GLY A 31 23.22 -8.38 11.63
CA GLY A 31 22.36 -7.30 12.14
C GLY A 31 21.64 -6.52 11.05
N THR A 32 21.03 -5.40 11.44
CA THR A 32 20.22 -4.54 10.55
C THR A 32 20.93 -3.22 10.27
N ARG A 33 21.04 -2.84 9.00
CA ARG A 33 21.60 -1.56 8.55
C ARG A 33 20.50 -0.68 8.02
N VAL A 34 20.42 0.54 8.55
CA VAL A 34 19.53 1.61 8.07
C VAL A 34 20.36 2.72 7.45
N ILE A 35 19.98 3.19 6.26
CA ILE A 35 20.55 4.39 5.64
C ILE A 35 19.40 5.35 5.36
N LEU A 36 19.53 6.58 5.86
CA LEU A 36 18.63 7.68 5.56
C LEU A 36 19.45 8.82 4.95
N LYS A 37 19.12 9.22 3.73
CA LYS A 37 19.69 10.38 3.05
C LYS A 37 18.63 11.46 2.90
N ILE A 38 18.90 12.62 3.49
CA ILE A 38 18.04 13.80 3.52
C ILE A 38 18.70 14.92 2.71
N LYS A 39 17.93 15.57 1.83
CA LYS A 39 18.34 16.80 1.16
C LYS A 39 18.02 17.97 2.08
N THR A 40 19.00 18.80 2.43
CA THR A 40 18.81 19.93 3.36
C THR A 40 18.24 21.17 2.66
N ASP A 41 18.31 21.24 1.33
CA ASP A 41 17.81 22.30 0.46
C ASP A 41 16.57 21.85 -0.32
N SER A 42 15.49 21.50 0.38
CA SER A 42 14.25 21.00 -0.25
C SER A 42 13.22 22.11 -0.40
N ASP A 43 12.71 22.33 -1.62
CA ASP A 43 11.61 23.28 -1.91
C ASP A 43 10.21 22.75 -1.49
N ARG A 44 10.17 21.65 -0.75
CA ARG A 44 8.91 21.00 -0.34
C ARG A 44 8.29 21.80 0.79
N HIS A 45 7.06 22.25 0.59
CA HIS A 45 6.33 22.94 1.64
C HIS A 45 5.66 21.93 2.56
N LEU A 46 5.69 22.19 3.87
CA LEU A 46 5.10 21.33 4.89
C LEU A 46 3.60 21.07 4.59
N ASN A 47 2.86 22.13 4.22
CA ASN A 47 1.44 22.05 3.88
C ASN A 47 1.14 21.02 2.76
N ASP A 48 2.02 20.89 1.77
CA ASP A 48 1.80 19.93 0.68
C ASP A 48 1.92 18.49 1.16
N ILE A 49 2.82 18.24 2.12
CA ILE A 49 2.98 16.94 2.76
C ILE A 49 1.76 16.61 3.63
N PHE A 50 1.28 17.56 4.42
CA PHE A 50 0.07 17.37 5.24
C PHE A 50 -1.13 17.04 4.36
N LYS A 51 -1.41 17.86 3.34
CA LYS A 51 -2.51 17.63 2.39
C LYS A 51 -2.49 16.24 1.75
N LYS A 52 -1.30 15.65 1.54
CA LYS A 52 -1.19 14.31 0.95
C LYS A 52 -1.76 13.22 1.88
N TYR A 53 -1.64 13.38 3.19
CA TYR A 53 -1.94 12.35 4.18
C TYR A 53 -3.11 12.69 5.12
N THR A 54 -3.77 13.82 4.90
CA THR A 54 -5.00 14.22 5.59
C THR A 54 -6.17 14.23 4.61
N ASN A 55 -7.33 13.75 5.04
CA ASN A 55 -8.59 13.98 4.34
C ASN A 55 -8.98 15.46 4.47
N ILE A 56 -9.29 16.13 3.35
CA ILE A 56 -9.51 17.60 3.29
C ILE A 56 -11.00 17.93 3.58
N ASN A 57 -11.75 17.04 4.21
CA ASN A 57 -13.11 17.37 4.63
C ASN A 57 -13.03 18.18 5.93
N ASP A 58 -13.62 19.38 5.89
CA ASP A 58 -13.48 20.48 6.87
C ASP A 58 -13.78 20.13 8.35
N ASP A 59 -14.38 18.96 8.62
CA ASP A 59 -14.71 18.47 9.96
C ASP A 59 -13.73 17.41 10.52
N SER A 60 -12.65 17.10 9.81
CA SER A 60 -11.64 16.17 10.34
C SER A 60 -10.62 16.89 11.23
N ASP A 61 -10.55 16.47 12.50
CA ASP A 61 -9.37 16.73 13.33
C ASP A 61 -8.11 16.41 12.49
N TYR A 62 -7.11 17.31 12.50
CA TYR A 62 -5.84 17.26 11.76
C TYR A 62 -5.00 15.98 12.01
N GLY A 63 -5.56 14.81 11.72
CA GLY A 63 -4.99 13.49 11.89
C GLY A 63 -4.52 12.93 10.55
N PHE A 64 -3.41 12.20 10.58
CA PHE A 64 -2.95 11.41 9.44
C PHE A 64 -3.88 10.21 9.22
N ASP A 65 -5.01 10.47 8.58
CA ASP A 65 -6.10 9.50 8.38
C ASP A 65 -6.12 8.87 6.98
N LYS A 66 -5.18 9.27 6.11
CA LYS A 66 -4.97 8.67 4.78
C LYS A 66 -3.67 7.89 4.72
N THR A 67 -3.73 6.70 4.14
CA THR A 67 -2.57 5.83 3.90
C THR A 67 -2.52 5.31 2.46
N GLU A 68 -1.32 5.01 1.97
CA GLU A 68 -1.04 4.48 0.62
C GLU A 68 -0.28 3.16 0.76
N ILE A 69 -0.83 2.08 0.18
CA ILE A 69 -0.22 0.76 0.18
C ILE A 69 0.14 0.36 -1.24
N ARG A 70 1.42 0.07 -1.46
CA ARG A 70 1.92 -0.48 -2.72
C ARG A 70 1.84 -1.99 -2.72
N VAL A 71 0.87 -2.53 -3.45
CA VAL A 71 0.54 -3.96 -3.45
C VAL A 71 1.72 -4.80 -3.97
N LYS A 72 2.53 -4.28 -4.90
CA LYS A 72 3.74 -4.94 -5.44
C LYS A 72 4.77 -5.35 -4.38
N LEU A 73 4.78 -4.72 -3.20
CA LEU A 73 5.70 -5.07 -2.12
C LEU A 73 5.32 -6.37 -1.41
N TYR A 74 4.08 -6.83 -1.58
CA TYR A 74 3.53 -8.03 -0.96
C TYR A 74 3.46 -9.21 -1.94
N THR A 75 3.91 -9.03 -3.18
CA THR A 75 3.95 -10.07 -4.22
C THR A 75 5.23 -10.89 -4.22
N SER A 76 6.20 -10.58 -3.35
CA SER A 76 7.46 -11.32 -3.23
C SER A 76 7.20 -12.77 -2.81
N GLY A 77 7.14 -13.68 -3.79
CA GLY A 77 6.85 -15.11 -3.59
C GLY A 77 5.99 -15.77 -4.67
N GLY A 78 5.45 -15.03 -5.66
CA GLY A 78 4.74 -15.62 -6.79
C GLY A 78 3.87 -14.63 -7.58
N VAL A 79 3.34 -15.09 -8.73
CA VAL A 79 2.48 -14.28 -9.63
C VAL A 79 1.08 -14.04 -9.06
N HIS A 80 0.62 -14.89 -8.13
CA HIS A 80 -0.74 -14.84 -7.59
C HIS A 80 -0.77 -14.28 -6.17
N ILE A 81 -1.46 -13.16 -5.98
CA ILE A 81 -1.70 -12.61 -4.64
C ILE A 81 -2.83 -13.39 -3.96
N SER A 82 -2.52 -13.95 -2.80
CA SER A 82 -3.43 -14.79 -2.02
C SER A 82 -4.25 -13.99 -1.01
N ARG A 83 -5.25 -14.66 -0.41
CA ARG A 83 -6.03 -14.12 0.72
C ARG A 83 -5.17 -13.76 1.94
N SER A 84 -4.15 -14.57 2.24
CA SER A 84 -3.24 -14.29 3.36
C SER A 84 -2.40 -13.04 3.12
N GLN A 85 -2.05 -12.74 1.87
CA GLN A 85 -1.41 -11.47 1.52
C GLN A 85 -2.37 -10.29 1.65
N ALA A 86 -3.65 -10.44 1.27
CA ALA A 86 -4.66 -9.41 1.53
C ALA A 86 -4.75 -9.07 3.04
N ARG A 87 -4.84 -10.10 3.89
CA ARG A 87 -4.86 -9.89 5.36
C ARG A 87 -3.62 -9.19 5.90
N ARG A 88 -2.44 -9.47 5.32
CA ARG A 88 -1.20 -8.79 5.70
C ARG A 88 -1.19 -7.33 5.29
N ILE A 89 -1.75 -7.01 4.13
CA ILE A 89 -1.91 -5.63 3.66
C ILE A 89 -2.86 -4.86 4.58
N LEU A 90 -4.00 -5.47 4.93
CA LEU A 90 -5.08 -4.82 5.69
C LEU A 90 -4.79 -4.68 7.19
N LYS A 91 -3.75 -5.35 7.70
CA LYS A 91 -3.42 -5.36 9.12
C LYS A 91 -3.13 -3.93 9.60
N ASP A 92 -3.76 -3.55 10.71
CA ASP A 92 -3.61 -2.24 11.36
C ASP A 92 -4.02 -1.05 10.47
N LEU A 93 -4.82 -1.29 9.41
CA LEU A 93 -5.33 -0.23 8.54
C LEU A 93 -6.68 0.35 9.00
N GLU A 94 -7.36 -0.29 9.96
CA GLU A 94 -8.64 0.14 10.53
C GLU A 94 -8.60 1.50 11.25
N LYS A 95 -7.40 2.05 11.49
CA LYS A 95 -7.19 3.39 12.07
C LYS A 95 -7.25 4.52 11.04
N PHE A 96 -7.27 4.20 9.75
CA PHE A 96 -7.30 5.17 8.65
C PHE A 96 -8.71 5.30 8.10
N LYS A 97 -9.11 6.52 7.71
CA LYS A 97 -10.36 6.78 7.02
C LYS A 97 -10.26 6.55 5.52
N VAL A 98 -9.06 6.70 4.95
CA VAL A 98 -8.82 6.52 3.51
C VAL A 98 -7.63 5.59 3.29
N ILE A 99 -7.84 4.51 2.55
CA ILE A 99 -6.82 3.56 2.14
C ILE A 99 -6.69 3.60 0.62
N LEU A 100 -5.54 4.03 0.12
CA LEU A 100 -5.21 3.97 -1.30
C LEU A 100 -4.39 2.70 -1.59
N LEU A 101 -4.93 1.82 -2.43
CA LEU A 101 -4.25 0.62 -2.92
C LEU A 101 -3.64 0.89 -4.30
N ASP A 102 -2.32 0.95 -4.35
CA ASP A 102 -1.55 1.11 -5.58
C ASP A 102 -1.17 -0.26 -6.15
N PHE A 103 -1.72 -0.56 -7.34
CA PHE A 103 -1.52 -1.81 -8.08
C PHE A 103 -0.45 -1.71 -9.17
N GLU A 104 0.41 -0.70 -9.14
CA GLU A 104 1.52 -0.56 -10.07
C GLU A 104 2.36 -1.86 -10.12
N ASN A 105 2.64 -2.36 -11.33
CA ASN A 105 3.36 -3.61 -11.57
C ASN A 105 2.70 -4.88 -10.98
N VAL A 106 1.39 -4.85 -10.71
CA VAL A 106 0.60 -6.04 -10.35
C VAL A 106 -0.18 -6.54 -11.57
N PRO A 107 0.21 -7.67 -12.18
CA PRO A 107 -0.46 -8.16 -13.38
C PRO A 107 -1.86 -8.71 -13.09
N LEU A 108 -2.03 -9.43 -11.97
CA LEU A 108 -3.27 -10.11 -11.62
C LEU A 108 -3.41 -10.26 -10.10
N VAL A 109 -4.64 -10.30 -9.61
CA VAL A 109 -4.98 -10.65 -8.22
C VAL A 109 -5.99 -11.80 -8.17
N GLY A 110 -5.88 -12.67 -7.17
CA GLY A 110 -6.81 -13.79 -7.00
C GLY A 110 -8.18 -13.34 -6.48
N GLN A 111 -9.22 -14.15 -6.74
CA GLN A 111 -10.57 -13.87 -6.24
C GLN A 111 -10.61 -13.72 -4.72
N ALA A 112 -9.91 -14.60 -4.00
CA ALA A 112 -9.86 -14.54 -2.54
C ALA A 112 -9.13 -13.29 -2.00
N PHE A 113 -8.29 -12.64 -2.81
CA PHE A 113 -7.64 -11.38 -2.45
C PHE A 113 -8.64 -10.22 -2.49
N VAL A 114 -9.34 -10.06 -3.62
CA VAL A 114 -10.34 -8.99 -3.78
C VAL A 114 -11.54 -9.19 -2.87
N ASP A 115 -11.95 -10.43 -2.62
CA ASP A 115 -13.03 -10.77 -1.67
C ASP A 115 -12.69 -10.34 -0.23
N GLU A 116 -11.44 -10.55 0.20
CA GLU A 116 -11.02 -10.15 1.54
C GLU A 116 -11.04 -8.63 1.71
N ILE A 117 -10.66 -7.87 0.68
CA ILE A 117 -10.62 -6.39 0.73
C ILE A 117 -12.01 -5.80 0.61
N TYR A 118 -12.73 -6.09 -0.48
CA TYR A 118 -13.95 -5.36 -0.83
C TYR A 118 -15.22 -5.94 -0.24
N ARG A 119 -15.18 -7.17 0.29
CA ARG A 119 -16.33 -7.80 0.96
C ARG A 119 -16.08 -8.01 2.44
N VAL A 120 -14.97 -8.64 2.83
CA VAL A 120 -14.74 -8.96 4.26
C VAL A 120 -14.37 -7.70 5.03
N PHE A 121 -13.30 -7.01 4.61
CA PHE A 121 -12.80 -5.84 5.31
C PHE A 121 -13.72 -4.64 5.17
N GLN A 122 -14.20 -4.33 3.96
CA GLN A 122 -15.13 -3.21 3.76
C GLN A 122 -16.45 -3.37 4.53
N ASN A 123 -16.97 -4.60 4.67
CA ASN A 123 -18.18 -4.81 5.48
C ASN A 123 -17.91 -4.70 6.98
N ALA A 124 -16.70 -5.05 7.43
CA ALA A 124 -16.28 -4.89 8.82
C ALA A 124 -15.99 -3.42 9.18
N HIS A 125 -15.54 -2.62 8.20
CA HIS A 125 -15.16 -1.21 8.35
C HIS A 125 -15.83 -0.34 7.26
N PRO A 126 -17.16 -0.16 7.33
CA PRO A 126 -17.92 0.53 6.28
C PRO A 126 -17.61 2.03 6.17
N ASP A 127 -17.02 2.61 7.23
CA ASP A 127 -16.61 4.01 7.33
C ASP A 127 -15.28 4.30 6.60
N ILE A 128 -14.51 3.27 6.25
CA ILE A 128 -13.23 3.40 5.56
C ILE A 128 -13.47 3.48 4.05
N LEU A 129 -12.91 4.50 3.41
CA LEU A 129 -12.90 4.64 1.97
C LEU A 129 -11.68 3.93 1.37
N ILE A 130 -11.91 2.86 0.61
CA ILE A 130 -10.88 2.20 -0.19
C ILE A 130 -10.86 2.78 -1.60
N GLN A 131 -9.68 3.22 -2.05
CA GLN A 131 -9.41 3.74 -3.39
C GLN A 131 -8.37 2.86 -4.08
N GLU A 132 -8.43 2.77 -5.41
CA GLU A 132 -7.46 2.02 -6.21
C GLU A 132 -6.79 2.89 -7.26
N GLU A 133 -5.49 2.69 -7.45
CA GLU A 133 -4.70 3.34 -8.50
C GLU A 133 -3.82 2.34 -9.25
N ASN A 134 -3.39 2.70 -10.46
CA ASN A 134 -2.49 1.93 -11.32
C ASN A 134 -2.90 0.47 -11.58
N MET A 135 -4.20 0.18 -11.59
CA MET A 135 -4.73 -1.16 -11.88
C MET A 135 -4.47 -1.59 -13.32
N SER A 136 -3.87 -2.77 -13.49
CA SER A 136 -3.88 -3.50 -14.77
C SER A 136 -5.32 -3.91 -15.14
N GLU A 137 -5.55 -4.31 -16.39
CA GLU A 137 -6.86 -4.82 -16.83
C GLU A 137 -7.31 -6.04 -16.02
N GLY A 138 -6.39 -6.98 -15.76
CA GLY A 138 -6.68 -8.18 -14.97
C GLY A 138 -7.05 -7.85 -13.52
N VAL A 139 -6.38 -6.87 -12.92
CA VAL A 139 -6.71 -6.39 -11.57
C VAL A 139 -8.07 -5.71 -11.56
N ARG A 140 -8.31 -4.78 -12.49
CA ARG A 140 -9.56 -4.02 -12.59
C ARG A 140 -10.77 -4.94 -12.71
N PHE A 141 -10.68 -5.94 -13.59
CA PHE A 141 -11.75 -6.93 -13.77
C PHE A 141 -12.11 -7.63 -12.44
N MET A 142 -11.11 -8.06 -11.69
CA MET A 142 -11.32 -8.76 -10.42
C MET A 142 -11.88 -7.84 -9.32
N VAL A 143 -11.39 -6.59 -9.24
CA VAL A 143 -11.86 -5.59 -8.28
C VAL A 143 -13.33 -5.24 -8.54
N GLU A 144 -13.67 -4.90 -9.78
CA GLU A 144 -15.05 -4.56 -10.16
C GLU A 144 -16.01 -5.71 -9.91
N ARG A 145 -15.60 -6.94 -10.23
CA ARG A 145 -16.39 -8.14 -9.93
C ARG A 145 -16.68 -8.25 -8.43
N ALA A 146 -15.66 -8.14 -7.58
CA ALA A 146 -15.82 -8.26 -6.14
C ALA A 146 -16.72 -7.15 -5.55
N LYS A 147 -16.56 -5.89 -6.01
CA LYS A 147 -17.41 -4.77 -5.60
C LYS A 147 -18.87 -5.00 -5.98
N ASN A 148 -19.13 -5.51 -7.18
CA ASN A 148 -20.49 -5.81 -7.63
C ASN A 148 -21.11 -6.99 -6.87
N GLU A 149 -20.33 -8.01 -6.52
CA GLU A 149 -20.80 -9.12 -5.68
C GLU A 149 -21.09 -8.66 -4.24
N ALA A 150 -20.29 -7.74 -3.69
CA ALA A 150 -20.50 -7.18 -2.36
C ALA A 150 -21.77 -6.33 -2.26
N ARG A 151 -22.10 -5.54 -3.30
CA ARG A 151 -23.30 -4.67 -3.35
C ARG A 151 -24.63 -5.42 -3.48
N LYS A 152 -24.63 -6.69 -3.88
CA LYS A 152 -25.84 -7.49 -4.10
C LYS A 152 -26.43 -8.10 -2.83
N LYS A 153 -25.81 -7.90 -1.67
CA LYS A 153 -26.28 -8.35 -0.35
C LYS A 153 -26.74 -7.15 0.47
#